data_AF-A0A924UWD6-F1
#
_entry.id   AF-A0A924UWD6-F1
#
_cell.length_a   1.000
_cell.length_b   1.000
_cell.length_c   1.000
_cell.angle_alpha   90.00
_cell.angle_beta   90.00
_cell.angle_gamma   90.00
#
_symmetry.space_group_name_H-M   'P 1'
#
loop_
_entity.id
_entity.type
_entity.pdbx_description
1 polymer ?
#
loop_
_entity_poly.entity_id
_entity_poly.type
_entity_poly.pdbx_seq_one_letter_code
_entity_poly.pdbx_strand_id
1 'polypeptide(L)' 'MKEQKLNYLHENPVRARIVRNAEHYIYSSANDYYTGKEGLIRLEIL' A
#
# COMPACT_ATOMS: atom_id res chain seq x y z
N MET A 1 0.42 15.52 -7.22
CA MET A 1 -0.10 15.75 -5.84
C MET A 1 -0.79 14.52 -5.24
N LYS A 2 -1.72 13.83 -5.93
CA LYS A 2 -2.40 12.63 -5.39
C LYS A 2 -1.43 11.47 -5.10
N GLU A 3 -0.52 11.17 -6.03
CA GLU A 3 0.50 10.11 -5.85
C GLU A 3 1.40 10.34 -4.64
N GLN A 4 1.76 11.59 -4.34
CA GLN A 4 2.59 11.90 -3.17
C GLN A 4 1.90 11.49 -1.86
N LYS A 5 0.58 11.73 -1.74
CA LYS A 5 -0.20 11.30 -0.57
C LYS A 5 -0.35 9.78 -0.50
N LEU A 6 -0.54 9.14 -1.66
CA LEU A 6 -0.65 7.68 -1.74
C LEU A 6 0.66 6.99 -1.35
N ASN A 7 1.79 7.48 -1.85
CA ASN A 7 3.12 6.99 -1.47
C ASN A 7 3.36 7.18 0.03
N TYR A 8 3.00 8.34 0.59
CA TYR A 8 3.10 8.55 2.04
C TYR A 8 2.26 7.53 2.83
N LEU A 9 1.03 7.25 2.38
CA LEU A 9 0.15 6.27 3.01
C LEU A 9 0.77 4.86 2.99
N HIS A 10 1.29 4.43 1.84
CA HIS A 10 1.91 3.12 1.68
C HIS A 10 3.24 2.97 2.44
N GLU A 11 3.97 4.07 2.65
CA GLU A 11 5.22 4.07 3.42
C GLU A 11 5.01 4.10 4.94
N ASN A 12 3.79 4.40 5.43
CA ASN A 12 3.52 4.47 6.87
C ASN A 12 3.89 3.16 7.62
N PRO A 13 3.52 1.96 7.13
CA PRO A 13 3.93 0.70 7.76
C PRO A 13 5.46 0.48 7.77
N VAL A 14 6.18 0.98 6.76
CA VAL A 14 7.65 0.91 6.68
C VAL A 14 8.28 1.85 7.71
N ARG A 15 7.81 3.10 7.78
CA ARG A 15 8.26 4.11 8.75
C ARG A 15 8.00 3.67 10.20
N ALA A 16 6.88 2.98 10.42
CA ALA A 16 6.53 2.38 11.70
C ALA A 16 7.31 1.07 12.00
N ARG A 17 8.15 0.60 11.07
CA ARG A 17 8.95 -0.64 11.18
C ARG A 17 8.12 -1.92 11.34
N ILE A 18 6.88 -1.92 10.86
CA ILE A 18 6.00 -3.10 10.86
C ILE A 18 6.41 -4.05 9.74
N VAL A 19 6.79 -3.50 8.59
CA VAL A 19 7.23 -4.24 7.40
C VAL A 19 8.50 -3.60 6.82
N ARG A 20 9.26 -4.37 6.03
CA ARG A 20 10.45 -3.87 5.34
C ARG A 20 10.13 -3.11 4.04
N ASN A 21 9.07 -3.54 3.34
CA ASN A 21 8.62 -2.95 2.10
C ASN A 21 7.11 -2.69 2.18
N ALA A 22 6.62 -1.67 1.50
CA ALA A 22 5.21 -1.26 1.55
C ALA A 22 4.25 -2.35 1.07
N GLU A 23 4.60 -3.08 0.01
CA GLU A 23 3.77 -4.15 -0.59
C GLU A 23 3.54 -5.35 0.36
N HIS A 24 4.34 -5.49 1.41
CA HIS A 24 4.18 -6.54 2.40
C HIS A 24 3.12 -6.23 3.47
N TYR A 25 2.62 -4.99 3.55
CA TYR A 25 1.56 -4.64 4.49
C TYR A 25 0.19 -5.02 3.91
N ILE A 26 -0.24 -6.26 4.18
CA ILE A 26 -1.43 -6.90 3.61
C ILE A 26 -2.76 -6.18 3.91
N TYR A 27 -2.80 -5.35 4.95
CA TYR A 27 -3.96 -4.55 5.32
C TYR A 27 -3.97 -3.17 4.65
N SER A 28 -3.43 -3.06 3.44
CA SER A 28 -3.46 -1.86 2.63
C SER A 28 -3.55 -2.17 1.13
N SER A 29 -3.83 -1.15 0.34
CA SER A 29 -3.77 -1.18 -1.12
C SER A 29 -2.35 -1.27 -1.69
N ALA A 30 -1.30 -1.23 -0.86
CA ALA A 30 0.08 -1.18 -1.34
C ALA A 30 0.44 -2.41 -2.19
N ASN A 31 -0.04 -3.60 -1.82
CA ASN A 31 0.25 -4.82 -2.56
C ASN A 31 -0.27 -4.76 -4.01
N ASP A 32 -1.55 -4.38 -4.16
CA ASP A 32 -2.20 -4.19 -5.45
C ASP A 32 -1.48 -3.11 -6.27
N TYR A 33 -1.21 -1.96 -5.64
CA TYR A 33 -0.57 -0.82 -6.28
C TYR A 33 0.85 -1.12 -6.81
N TYR A 34 1.70 -1.82 -6.03
CA TYR A 34 3.09 -2.06 -6.41
C TYR A 34 3.31 -3.36 -7.20
N THR A 35 2.43 -4.36 -7.06
CA THR A 35 2.64 -5.68 -7.67
C THR A 35 1.61 -6.02 -8.76
N GLY A 36 0.51 -5.27 -8.85
CA GLY A 36 -0.61 -5.57 -9.75
C GLY A 36 -1.37 -6.84 -9.39
N LYS A 37 -1.16 -7.38 -8.18
CA LYS A 37 -1.84 -8.56 -7.66
C LYS A 37 -2.94 -8.15 -6.70
N GLU A 38 -4.10 -8.79 -6.80
CA GLU A 38 -5.17 -8.55 -5.85
C GLU A 38 -4.71 -8.88 -4.42
N GLY A 39 -4.73 -7.85 -3.57
CA GLY A 39 -4.40 -7.98 -2.16
C GLY A 39 -5.56 -8.55 -1.35
N LEU A 40 -5.39 -8.59 -0.02
CA LEU A 40 -6.46 -9.04 0.88
C LEU A 40 -7.68 -8.11 0.87
N ILE A 41 -7.48 -6.84 0.55
CA ILE A 41 -8.52 -5.82 0.48
C ILE A 41 -8.88 -5.62 -0.99
N ARG A 42 -10.13 -5.91 -1.33
CA ARG A 42 -10.67 -5.61 -2.65
C ARG A 42 -10.89 -4.10 -2.81
N LEU A 43 -10.33 -3.53 -3.87
CA LEU A 43 -10.49 -2.11 -4.19
C LEU A 43 -11.63 -1.93 -5.20
N GLU A 44 -12.51 -0.97 -4.93
CA GLU A 44 -13.50 -0.48 -5.89
C GLU A 44 -13.11 0.92 -6.33
N ILE A 45 -12.90 1.10 -7.63
CA ILE A 45 -12.63 2.41 -8.22
C ILE A 45 -13.98 3.02 -8.62
N LEU A 46 -14.28 4.19 -8.05
CA LEU A 46 -15.48 4.99 -8.33
C LEU A 46 -15.19 6.08 -9.37
#